data_AF-A0A962DTE5-F1
#
_entry.id   AF-A0A962DTE5-F1
#
_cell.length_a   1.000
_cell.length_b   1.000
_cell.length_c   1.000
_cell.angle_alpha   90.00
_cell.angle_beta   90.00
_cell.angle_gamma   90.00
#
_symmetry.space_group_name_H-M   'P 1'
#
loop_
_entity.id
_entity.type
_entity.pdbx_description
1 polymer ?
#
loop_
_entity_poly.entity_id
_entity_poly.type
_entity_poly.pdbx_seq_one_letter_code
_entity_poly.pdbx_strand_id
1 'polypeptide(L)'
;MLAWRWQADIGQSAGVDYGNMAVPELGQATEITADAGAALAQTSAPPRQTAAVPTPISRPPKDAAVALDAPALGYRVSAAQRADDMARLVAADDLAPLLAEFKRRAAQGDADAAARMRDIYDECMGVDLYQGPSSTTPGASRTISFPGSLPLEDPRRQAAMQIGNARCAGVLPPGDRNARISQLGQSVATSRRLAADLGHLPSRVGLQPFGLDRALWAREQRPQALALLRDGSPEALFALTGFAGFATPYSEQSWTLAACAQGYPCEQSPFLRNFWCVQFGTQCDVSSFPEHIRQSSSARDWRRYQAERDQILARLQAGDLGALLLPDEATGGGG
;
A
#
# COMPACT_ATOMS: atom_id res chain seq x y z
N MET A 1 -7.41 -5.19 -9.62
CA MET A 1 -6.25 -5.24 -10.54
C MET A 1 -5.54 -3.89 -10.67
N LEU A 2 -6.17 -2.73 -10.41
CA LEU A 2 -5.55 -1.41 -10.65
C LEU A 2 -4.42 -1.05 -9.66
N ALA A 3 -4.58 -1.24 -8.35
CA ALA A 3 -3.54 -0.87 -7.36
C ALA A 3 -2.27 -1.74 -7.43
N TRP A 4 -2.41 -3.02 -7.77
CA TRP A 4 -1.30 -3.96 -7.90
C TRP A 4 -0.59 -3.86 -9.24
N ARG A 5 -1.36 -3.65 -10.32
CA ARG A 5 -0.81 -3.35 -11.65
C ARG A 5 -0.11 -2.00 -11.66
N TRP A 6 -0.58 -1.04 -10.87
CA TRP A 6 0.10 0.24 -10.65
C TRP A 6 1.51 0.09 -10.06
N GLN A 7 1.72 -0.78 -9.06
CA GLN A 7 3.08 -1.04 -8.53
C GLN A 7 4.01 -1.68 -9.56
N ALA A 8 3.49 -2.60 -10.39
CA ALA A 8 4.25 -3.20 -11.48
C ALA A 8 4.56 -2.20 -12.61
N ASP A 9 3.60 -1.34 -12.95
CA ASP A 9 3.71 -0.37 -14.04
C ASP A 9 4.64 0.81 -13.67
N ILE A 10 4.67 1.27 -12.40
CA ILE A 10 5.65 2.30 -11.98
C ILE A 10 7.08 1.78 -12.08
N GLY A 11 7.32 0.52 -11.69
CA GLY A 11 8.67 -0.05 -11.76
C GLY A 11 9.23 -0.03 -13.18
N GLN A 12 8.37 -0.32 -14.16
CA GLN A 12 8.73 -0.25 -15.58
C GLN A 12 8.83 1.18 -16.10
N SER A 13 7.94 2.09 -15.67
CA SER A 13 7.86 3.46 -16.19
C SER A 13 8.95 4.39 -15.64
N ALA A 14 9.38 4.18 -14.40
CA ALA A 14 10.43 4.96 -13.75
C ALA A 14 11.85 4.41 -14.00
N GLY A 15 11.97 3.26 -14.66
CA GLY A 15 13.25 2.52 -14.75
C GLY A 15 13.73 2.01 -13.39
N VAL A 16 12.85 1.95 -12.40
CA VAL A 16 13.13 1.55 -11.03
C VAL A 16 12.71 0.09 -10.86
N ASP A 17 13.65 -0.83 -10.93
CA ASP A 17 13.39 -2.22 -10.60
C ASP A 17 13.20 -2.36 -9.07
N TYR A 18 11.95 -2.29 -8.62
CA TYR A 18 11.58 -2.45 -7.22
C TYR A 18 11.98 -3.83 -6.65
N GLY A 19 12.17 -4.86 -7.49
CA GLY A 19 12.69 -6.15 -7.05
C GLY A 19 14.17 -6.09 -6.67
N ASN A 20 14.96 -5.24 -7.34
CA ASN A 20 16.42 -5.23 -7.21
C ASN A 20 17.01 -4.13 -6.31
N MET A 21 16.23 -3.17 -5.79
CA MET A 21 16.77 -2.13 -4.88
C MET A 21 17.20 -2.70 -3.51
N ALA A 22 18.50 -2.73 -3.23
CA ALA A 22 19.02 -3.12 -1.92
C ALA A 22 18.53 -2.15 -0.84
N VAL A 23 17.89 -2.66 0.22
CA VAL A 23 17.48 -1.86 1.38
C VAL A 23 18.72 -1.63 2.25
N PRO A 24 19.17 -0.39 2.48
CA PRO A 24 20.21 -0.12 3.46
C PRO A 24 19.74 -0.59 4.84
N GLU A 25 20.61 -1.20 5.64
CA GLU A 25 20.28 -1.45 7.05
C GLU A 25 19.92 -0.12 7.72
N LEU A 26 18.83 -0.14 8.51
CA LEU A 26 18.49 0.94 9.44
C LEU A 26 19.56 0.97 10.55
N GLY A 27 20.73 1.50 10.21
CA GLY A 27 21.75 1.92 11.16
C GLY A 27 21.27 3.19 11.85
N GLN A 28 21.18 3.10 13.17
CA GLN A 28 21.02 4.15 14.18
C GLN A 28 21.04 5.59 13.64
N ALA A 29 19.95 6.32 13.89
CA ALA A 29 19.94 7.77 13.78
C ALA A 29 21.02 8.35 14.72
N THR A 30 22.15 8.78 14.16
CA THR A 30 23.14 9.56 14.89
C THR A 30 22.64 11.00 14.99
N GLU A 31 22.32 11.42 16.21
CA GLU A 31 22.26 12.83 16.57
C GLU A 31 23.60 13.49 16.21
N ILE A 32 23.53 14.53 15.38
CA ILE A 32 24.67 15.42 15.14
C ILE A 32 24.65 16.46 16.27
N THR A 33 25.45 16.24 17.30
CA THR A 33 25.85 17.29 18.25
C THR A 33 27.27 17.72 17.97
N ALA A 34 27.46 19.00 17.65
CA ALA A 34 28.76 19.66 17.66
C ALA A 34 29.06 20.15 19.08
N ASP A 35 30.17 19.73 19.69
CA ASP A 35 31.17 20.65 20.26
C ASP A 35 32.45 19.95 20.75
N ALA A 36 33.49 20.77 20.91
CA ALA A 36 34.92 20.48 21.07
C ALA A 36 35.37 19.80 22.39
N GLY A 37 36.61 19.27 22.38
CA GLY A 37 37.43 19.16 23.60
C GLY A 37 38.37 17.95 23.69
N ALA A 38 39.68 18.20 23.64
CA ALA A 38 40.74 17.21 23.80
C ALA A 38 40.96 16.78 25.26
N ALA A 39 41.24 15.49 25.51
CA ALA A 39 42.13 15.04 26.59
C ALA A 39 42.59 13.58 26.37
N LEU A 40 43.91 13.39 26.38
CA LEU A 40 44.61 12.11 26.39
C LEU A 40 44.53 11.47 27.79
N ALA A 41 44.14 10.20 27.87
CA ALA A 41 44.49 9.33 28.99
C ALA A 41 44.60 7.88 28.51
N GLN A 42 45.83 7.35 28.58
CA GLN A 42 46.15 5.94 28.35
C GLN A 42 45.56 5.12 29.50
N THR A 43 44.65 4.20 29.18
CA THR A 43 44.14 3.22 30.13
C THR A 43 44.38 1.82 29.57
N SER A 44 45.13 1.01 30.32
CA SER A 44 45.57 -0.33 29.99
C SER A 44 44.39 -1.29 29.76
N ALA A 45 44.48 -2.11 28.71
CA ALA A 45 43.44 -3.05 28.30
C ALA A 45 43.33 -4.28 29.24
N PRO A 46 42.11 -4.71 29.61
CA PRO A 46 41.88 -6.00 30.27
C PRO A 46 41.96 -7.20 29.29
N PRO A 47 42.14 -8.43 29.80
CA PRO A 47 42.39 -9.62 28.99
C PRO A 47 41.23 -9.97 28.06
N ARG A 48 41.62 -10.35 26.84
CA ARG A 48 40.80 -10.71 25.69
C ARG A 48 39.96 -11.96 25.99
N GLN A 49 38.68 -11.79 26.35
CA GLN A 49 37.71 -12.88 26.27
C GLN A 49 37.48 -13.20 24.79
N THR A 50 37.80 -14.43 24.38
CA THR A 50 37.39 -14.99 23.10
C THR A 50 35.86 -15.15 23.11
N ALA A 51 35.16 -14.10 22.68
CA ALA A 51 33.74 -14.17 22.37
C ALA A 51 33.53 -15.24 21.30
N ALA A 52 32.58 -16.14 21.54
CA ALA A 52 32.12 -17.10 20.54
C ALA A 52 31.74 -16.33 19.27
N VAL A 53 32.28 -16.75 18.13
CA VAL A 53 31.93 -16.21 16.82
C VAL A 53 30.42 -16.38 16.66
N PRO A 54 29.63 -15.29 16.61
CA PRO A 54 28.21 -15.40 16.35
C PRO A 54 28.05 -16.04 14.98
N THR A 55 27.34 -17.15 14.91
CA THR A 55 26.94 -17.75 13.64
C THR A 55 26.31 -16.63 12.79
N PRO A 56 26.80 -16.38 11.56
CA PRO A 56 26.19 -15.36 10.72
C PRO A 56 24.72 -15.72 10.55
N ILE A 57 23.83 -14.86 11.04
CA ILE A 57 22.40 -14.98 10.75
C ILE A 57 22.30 -14.74 9.25
N SER A 58 22.18 -15.83 8.47
CA SER A 58 21.95 -15.74 7.02
C SER A 58 20.71 -14.91 6.80
N ARG A 59 20.89 -13.75 6.16
CA ARG A 59 19.79 -12.90 5.73
C ARG A 59 18.87 -13.77 4.86
N PRO A 60 17.57 -13.88 5.16
CA PRO A 60 16.67 -14.58 4.26
C PRO A 60 16.79 -13.96 2.85
N PRO A 61 16.66 -14.76 1.78
CA PRO A 61 16.67 -14.24 0.42
C PRO A 61 15.72 -13.05 0.34
N LYS A 62 16.17 -11.98 -0.32
CA LYS A 62 15.41 -10.72 -0.45
C LYS A 62 14.03 -10.93 -1.10
N ASP A 63 13.87 -12.06 -1.80
CA ASP A 63 12.65 -12.47 -2.50
C ASP A 63 11.91 -13.62 -1.81
N ALA A 64 12.32 -14.01 -0.60
CA ALA A 64 11.59 -15.01 0.16
C ALA A 64 10.23 -14.42 0.59
N ALA A 65 9.17 -15.00 0.02
CA ALA A 65 7.80 -14.74 0.42
C ALA A 65 7.68 -14.81 1.95
N VAL A 66 7.06 -13.80 2.57
CA VAL A 66 6.77 -13.85 4.00
C VAL A 66 5.70 -14.92 4.20
N ALA A 67 6.04 -15.98 4.92
CA ALA A 67 5.07 -17.01 5.26
C ALA A 67 3.89 -16.37 6.02
N LEU A 68 2.66 -16.67 5.60
CA LEU A 68 1.46 -16.03 6.16
C LEU A 68 1.30 -16.36 7.66
N ASP A 69 1.75 -17.55 8.04
CA ASP A 69 1.76 -18.11 9.39
C ASP A 69 3.03 -17.78 10.19
N ALA A 70 3.97 -17.01 9.63
CA ALA A 70 5.15 -16.58 10.36
C ALA A 70 4.75 -15.87 11.67
N PRO A 71 5.44 -16.09 12.80
CA PRO A 71 5.19 -15.35 14.02
C PRO A 71 5.23 -13.84 13.76
N ALA A 72 4.26 -13.09 14.28
CA ALA A 72 4.33 -11.63 14.24
C ALA A 72 5.42 -11.16 15.21
N LEU A 73 6.33 -10.30 14.74
CA LEU A 73 7.35 -9.67 15.60
C LEU A 73 6.80 -8.48 16.41
N GLY A 74 5.61 -8.02 16.03
CA GLY A 74 4.95 -6.85 16.61
C GLY A 74 3.51 -7.14 17.04
N TYR A 75 2.72 -6.07 17.12
CA TYR A 75 1.31 -6.11 17.47
C TYR A 75 0.46 -5.32 16.48
N ARG A 76 -0.84 -5.65 16.47
CA ARG A 76 -1.87 -4.85 15.80
C ARG A 76 -2.54 -3.98 16.85
N VAL A 77 -2.84 -2.73 16.52
CA VAL A 77 -3.63 -1.86 17.42
C VAL A 77 -5.10 -2.27 17.39
N SER A 78 -5.91 -1.72 18.30
CA SER A 78 -7.34 -1.97 18.33
C SER A 78 -8.02 -1.49 17.03
N ALA A 79 -9.19 -2.07 16.70
CA ALA A 79 -9.97 -1.62 15.54
C ALA A 79 -10.33 -0.12 15.61
N ALA A 80 -10.64 0.38 16.81
CA ALA A 80 -10.91 1.79 17.03
C ALA A 80 -9.69 2.68 16.71
N GLN A 81 -8.48 2.26 17.13
CA GLN A 81 -7.26 3.02 16.81
C GLN A 81 -6.95 2.99 15.32
N ARG A 82 -7.17 1.87 14.61
CA ARG A 82 -6.98 1.81 13.16
C ARG A 82 -7.91 2.76 12.41
N ALA A 83 -9.16 2.83 12.86
CA ALA A 83 -10.15 3.76 12.30
C ALA A 83 -9.79 5.22 12.58
N ASP A 84 -9.33 5.53 13.80
CA ASP A 84 -8.85 6.87 14.16
C ASP A 84 -7.61 7.27 13.34
N ASP A 85 -6.59 6.42 13.26
CA ASP A 85 -5.39 6.65 12.45
C ASP A 85 -5.74 6.96 10.99
N MET A 86 -6.72 6.24 10.46
CA MET A 86 -7.19 6.42 9.09
C MET A 86 -7.97 7.72 8.90
N ALA A 87 -8.86 8.06 9.83
CA ALA A 87 -9.59 9.33 9.81
C ALA A 87 -8.62 10.51 9.90
N ARG A 88 -7.58 10.41 10.75
CA ARG A 88 -6.52 11.41 10.87
C ARG A 88 -5.72 11.56 9.57
N LEU A 89 -5.36 10.44 8.92
CA LEU A 89 -4.66 10.44 7.64
C LEU A 89 -5.48 11.17 6.54
N VAL A 90 -6.79 10.89 6.48
CA VAL A 90 -7.71 11.55 5.55
C VAL A 90 -7.81 13.05 5.84
N ALA A 91 -7.98 13.44 7.10
CA ALA A 91 -8.22 14.83 7.49
C ALA A 91 -6.98 15.74 7.48
N ALA A 92 -5.76 15.19 7.48
CA ALA A 92 -4.53 15.97 7.69
C ALA A 92 -4.15 16.85 6.48
N ASP A 93 -4.06 18.17 6.67
CA ASP A 93 -3.53 19.09 5.66
C ASP A 93 -2.01 19.04 5.52
N ASP A 94 -1.31 18.46 6.50
CA ASP A 94 0.14 18.18 6.51
C ASP A 94 0.38 16.77 7.05
N LEU A 95 1.04 15.92 6.27
CA LEU A 95 1.30 14.52 6.60
C LEU A 95 2.57 14.32 7.44
N ALA A 96 3.45 15.32 7.58
CA ALA A 96 4.71 15.16 8.27
C ALA A 96 4.55 14.81 9.78
N PRO A 97 3.64 15.45 10.55
CA PRO A 97 3.42 15.07 11.95
C PRO A 97 2.92 13.63 12.10
N LEU A 98 2.01 13.19 11.24
CA LEU A 98 1.50 11.81 11.25
C LEU A 98 2.60 10.81 10.89
N LEU A 99 3.43 11.13 9.89
CA LEU A 99 4.55 10.27 9.53
C LEU A 99 5.54 10.10 10.70
N ALA A 100 5.84 11.18 11.42
CA ALA A 100 6.72 11.13 12.59
C ALA A 100 6.13 10.26 13.71
N GLU A 101 4.83 10.40 13.98
CA GLU A 101 4.12 9.55 14.95
C GLU A 101 4.13 8.08 14.54
N PHE A 102 3.79 7.77 13.29
CA PHE A 102 3.75 6.40 12.81
C PHE A 102 5.14 5.76 12.79
N LYS A 103 6.20 6.51 12.46
CA LYS A 103 7.59 6.05 12.62
C LYS A 103 7.89 5.66 14.07
N ARG A 104 7.51 6.50 15.04
CA ARG A 104 7.71 6.23 16.46
C ARG A 104 6.97 4.97 16.92
N ARG A 105 5.70 4.81 16.52
CA ARG A 105 4.88 3.64 16.88
C ARG A 105 5.38 2.36 16.19
N ALA A 106 5.75 2.43 14.91
CA ALA A 106 6.32 1.31 14.19
C ALA A 106 7.64 0.83 14.84
N ALA A 107 8.48 1.75 15.31
CA ALA A 107 9.68 1.42 16.09
C ALA A 107 9.37 0.72 17.44
N GLN A 108 8.15 0.86 17.95
CA GLN A 108 7.65 0.15 19.14
C GLN A 108 6.97 -1.18 18.80
N GLY A 109 6.95 -1.58 17.52
CA GLY A 109 6.37 -2.83 17.04
C GLY A 109 4.92 -2.73 16.56
N ASP A 110 4.37 -1.53 16.38
CA ASP A 110 3.02 -1.33 15.83
C ASP A 110 2.99 -1.59 14.31
N ALA A 111 2.40 -2.72 13.91
CA ALA A 111 2.33 -3.12 12.51
C ALA A 111 1.38 -2.25 11.67
N ASP A 112 0.32 -1.71 12.29
CA ASP A 112 -0.64 -0.84 11.60
C ASP A 112 -0.02 0.54 11.35
N ALA A 113 0.75 1.08 12.31
CA ALA A 113 1.53 2.30 12.09
C ALA A 113 2.55 2.15 10.95
N ALA A 114 3.27 1.02 10.90
CA ALA A 114 4.17 0.72 9.78
C ALA A 114 3.44 0.67 8.43
N ALA A 115 2.21 0.14 8.41
CA ALA A 115 1.36 0.16 7.21
C ALA A 115 0.92 1.59 6.85
N ARG A 116 0.57 2.44 7.81
CA ARG A 116 0.19 3.84 7.56
C ARG A 116 1.35 4.71 7.05
N MET A 117 2.59 4.41 7.43
CA MET A 117 3.76 5.05 6.81
C MET A 117 3.78 4.84 5.30
N ARG A 118 3.45 3.63 4.84
CA ARG A 118 3.36 3.31 3.41
C ARG A 118 2.30 4.16 2.72
N ASP A 119 1.12 4.28 3.30
CA ASP A 119 0.01 5.09 2.73
C ASP A 119 0.45 6.55 2.50
N ILE A 120 1.17 7.15 3.46
CA ILE A 120 1.75 8.50 3.33
C ILE A 120 2.78 8.56 2.19
N TYR A 121 3.71 7.60 2.12
CA TYR A 121 4.72 7.59 1.08
C TYR A 121 4.14 7.34 -0.32
N ASP A 122 3.14 6.46 -0.44
CA ASP A 122 2.42 6.20 -1.69
C ASP A 122 1.70 7.49 -2.17
N GLU A 123 1.05 8.24 -1.26
CA GLU A 123 0.43 9.55 -1.59
C GLU A 123 1.48 10.54 -2.12
N CYS A 124 2.58 10.73 -1.39
CA CYS A 124 3.59 11.71 -1.77
C CYS A 124 4.41 11.31 -3.01
N MET A 125 4.63 10.02 -3.22
CA MET A 125 5.21 9.51 -4.46
C MET A 125 4.30 9.79 -5.65
N GLY A 126 2.99 9.57 -5.50
CA GLY A 126 1.99 9.89 -6.52
C GLY A 126 2.00 11.37 -6.90
N VAL A 127 2.04 12.27 -5.91
CA VAL A 127 2.10 13.71 -6.14
C VAL A 127 3.34 14.12 -6.97
N ASP A 128 4.51 13.56 -6.70
CA ASP A 128 5.76 13.92 -7.40
C ASP A 128 5.87 13.25 -8.79
N LEU A 129 5.35 12.02 -8.93
CA LEU A 129 5.32 11.25 -10.20
C LEU A 129 4.56 11.94 -11.35
N TYR A 130 3.73 12.95 -11.08
CA TYR A 130 2.91 13.60 -12.11
C TYR A 130 3.18 15.09 -12.33
N GLN A 131 4.15 15.68 -11.61
CA GLN A 131 4.57 17.06 -11.82
C GLN A 131 5.51 17.29 -13.01
N GLY A 132 6.02 16.24 -13.64
CA GLY A 132 7.03 16.38 -14.68
C GLY A 132 6.51 16.40 -16.11
N PRO A 133 7.36 16.88 -17.05
CA PRO A 133 7.03 17.01 -18.46
C PRO A 133 6.78 15.67 -19.16
N SER A 134 7.14 14.53 -18.55
CA SER A 134 6.84 13.21 -19.12
C SER A 134 5.35 12.87 -19.14
N SER A 135 4.53 13.55 -18.32
CA SER A 135 3.06 13.41 -18.31
C SER A 135 2.38 13.98 -19.57
N THR A 136 3.08 14.78 -20.38
CA THR A 136 2.56 15.33 -21.64
C THR A 136 2.82 14.44 -22.85
N THR A 137 3.48 13.28 -22.70
CA THR A 137 3.80 12.44 -23.86
C THR A 137 2.50 11.90 -24.48
N PRO A 138 2.08 12.37 -25.67
CA PRO A 138 0.82 11.96 -26.27
C PRO A 138 0.90 10.47 -26.63
N GLY A 139 0.26 9.61 -25.83
CA GLY A 139 0.19 8.17 -26.08
C GLY A 139 0.63 7.26 -24.94
N ALA A 140 1.18 7.76 -23.82
CA ALA A 140 1.52 6.90 -22.67
C ALA A 140 0.28 6.41 -21.90
N SER A 141 -0.85 7.13 -21.98
CA SER A 141 -2.12 6.75 -21.36
C SER A 141 -3.16 6.32 -22.40
N ARG A 142 -2.86 5.26 -23.17
CA ARG A 142 -3.83 4.66 -24.13
C ARG A 142 -4.94 3.85 -23.46
N THR A 143 -4.86 3.59 -22.16
CA THR A 143 -6.01 3.16 -21.36
C THR A 143 -6.88 4.38 -21.08
N ILE A 144 -7.63 4.77 -22.11
CA ILE A 144 -8.66 5.81 -22.08
C ILE A 144 -9.64 5.44 -20.95
N SER A 145 -9.50 6.10 -19.81
CA SER A 145 -10.50 6.03 -18.76
C SER A 145 -11.70 6.84 -19.24
N PHE A 146 -12.87 6.22 -19.40
CA PHE A 146 -14.12 6.94 -19.63
C PHE A 146 -14.57 7.54 -18.29
N PRO A 147 -14.96 8.83 -18.20
CA PRO A 147 -15.23 9.80 -19.28
C PRO A 147 -14.06 10.78 -19.55
N GLY A 148 -12.96 10.29 -20.14
CA GLY A 148 -11.82 11.10 -20.60
C GLY A 148 -10.91 11.62 -19.48
N SER A 149 -9.62 11.81 -19.79
CA SER A 149 -8.66 12.49 -18.91
C SER A 149 -8.69 13.99 -19.14
N LEU A 150 -8.82 14.76 -18.07
CA LEU A 150 -8.64 16.21 -18.07
C LEU A 150 -7.18 16.57 -18.43
N PRO A 151 -6.97 17.66 -19.19
CA PRO A 151 -5.63 18.15 -19.50
C PRO A 151 -4.88 18.54 -18.20
N LEU A 152 -3.55 18.59 -18.25
CA LEU A 152 -2.73 18.98 -17.10
C LEU A 152 -3.05 20.40 -16.63
N GLU A 153 -3.43 21.26 -17.56
CA GLU A 153 -3.77 22.66 -17.35
C GLU A 153 -5.19 22.86 -16.80
N ASP A 154 -6.00 21.79 -16.65
CA ASP A 154 -7.33 21.90 -16.06
C ASP A 154 -7.24 22.44 -14.61
N PRO A 155 -7.97 23.52 -14.26
CA PRO A 155 -7.89 24.12 -12.94
C PRO A 155 -8.17 23.15 -11.78
N ARG A 156 -9.04 22.15 -11.99
CA ARG A 156 -9.34 21.14 -10.95
C ARG A 156 -8.14 20.24 -10.69
N ARG A 157 -7.43 19.86 -11.76
CA ARG A 157 -6.21 19.05 -11.66
C ARG A 157 -5.08 19.84 -11.02
N GLN A 158 -4.93 21.11 -11.37
CA GLN A 158 -3.98 22.02 -10.72
C GLN A 158 -4.27 22.19 -9.22
N ALA A 159 -5.54 22.38 -8.85
CA ALA A 159 -5.93 22.45 -7.45
C ALA A 159 -5.61 21.15 -6.68
N ALA A 160 -5.91 19.98 -7.26
CA ALA A 160 -5.58 18.69 -6.66
C ALA A 160 -4.06 18.50 -6.47
N MET A 161 -3.25 18.93 -7.45
CA MET A 161 -1.79 18.92 -7.33
C MET A 161 -1.30 19.83 -6.22
N GLN A 162 -1.86 21.04 -6.10
CA GLN A 162 -1.50 21.99 -5.03
C GLN A 162 -1.84 21.44 -3.65
N ILE A 163 -3.02 20.83 -3.48
CA ILE A 163 -3.41 20.17 -2.23
C ILE A 163 -2.44 19.04 -1.89
N GLY A 164 -2.14 18.17 -2.85
CA GLY A 164 -1.17 17.08 -2.65
C GLY A 164 0.22 17.60 -2.27
N ASN A 165 0.68 18.66 -2.93
CA ASN A 165 1.94 19.32 -2.62
C ASN A 165 2.00 19.90 -1.22
N ALA A 166 0.94 20.59 -0.80
CA ALA A 166 0.83 21.14 0.54
C ALA A 166 0.90 20.02 1.60
N ARG A 167 0.12 18.95 1.41
CA ARG A 167 0.09 17.77 2.29
C ARG A 167 1.43 17.06 2.42
N CYS A 168 2.21 17.03 1.35
CA CYS A 168 3.48 16.31 1.28
C CYS A 168 4.72 17.17 1.49
N ALA A 169 4.59 18.49 1.69
CA ALA A 169 5.72 19.42 1.74
C ALA A 169 6.80 19.02 2.77
N GLY A 170 6.39 18.52 3.95
CA GLY A 170 7.31 18.06 5.00
C GLY A 170 7.72 16.58 4.90
N VAL A 171 7.19 15.83 3.94
CA VAL A 171 7.49 14.40 3.70
C VAL A 171 8.47 14.23 2.54
N LEU A 172 8.40 15.09 1.53
CA LEU A 172 9.23 15.01 0.35
C LEU A 172 10.72 15.18 0.72
N PRO A 173 11.58 14.22 0.35
CA PRO A 173 13.00 14.35 0.61
C PRO A 173 13.63 15.48 -0.24
N PRO A 174 14.80 15.99 0.15
CA PRO A 174 15.53 16.94 -0.68
C PRO A 174 16.05 16.27 -1.96
N GLY A 175 16.36 17.08 -2.98
CA GLY A 175 16.95 16.62 -4.24
C GLY A 175 16.05 16.87 -5.44
N ASP A 176 16.53 16.49 -6.62
CA ASP A 176 15.72 16.52 -7.83
C ASP A 176 14.59 15.50 -7.77
N ARG A 177 13.63 15.66 -8.67
CA ARG A 177 12.43 14.83 -8.76
C ARG A 177 12.72 13.32 -8.86
N ASN A 178 13.72 12.92 -9.65
CA ASN A 178 14.02 11.50 -9.84
C ASN A 178 14.62 10.89 -8.57
N ALA A 179 15.49 11.63 -7.89
CA ALA A 179 16.04 11.25 -6.60
C ALA A 179 14.91 11.12 -5.56
N ARG A 180 13.98 12.07 -5.51
CA ARG A 180 12.83 12.03 -4.59
C ARG A 180 11.92 10.83 -4.83
N ILE A 181 11.51 10.59 -6.07
CA ILE A 181 10.68 9.42 -6.44
C ILE A 181 11.38 8.12 -6.05
N SER A 182 12.67 8.00 -6.33
CA SER A 182 13.45 6.80 -5.98
C SER A 182 13.47 6.57 -4.46
N GLN A 183 13.72 7.62 -3.67
CA GLN A 183 13.75 7.54 -2.22
C GLN A 183 12.36 7.26 -1.61
N LEU A 184 11.29 7.85 -2.14
CA LEU A 184 9.93 7.55 -1.74
C LEU A 184 9.57 6.09 -2.07
N GLY A 185 9.94 5.61 -3.26
CA GLY A 185 9.76 4.23 -3.67
C GLY A 185 10.46 3.23 -2.74
N GLN A 186 11.69 3.53 -2.32
CA GLN A 186 12.40 2.75 -1.30
C GLN A 186 11.68 2.80 0.07
N SER A 187 11.12 3.95 0.43
CA SER A 187 10.39 4.14 1.69
C SER A 187 9.06 3.36 1.71
N VAL A 188 8.36 3.28 0.57
CA VAL A 188 7.18 2.42 0.37
C VAL A 188 7.56 0.95 0.54
N ALA A 189 8.62 0.48 -0.13
CA ALA A 189 9.06 -0.90 -0.03
C ALA A 189 9.48 -1.27 1.41
N THR A 190 10.24 -0.40 2.07
CA THR A 190 10.73 -0.59 3.43
C THR A 190 9.59 -0.62 4.45
N SER A 191 8.66 0.33 4.37
CA SER A 191 7.50 0.38 5.27
C SER A 191 6.55 -0.81 5.07
N ARG A 192 6.31 -1.23 3.82
CA ARG A 192 5.52 -2.44 3.53
C ARG A 192 6.16 -3.69 4.15
N ARG A 193 7.48 -3.84 4.00
CA ARG A 193 8.20 -4.98 4.58
C ARG A 193 8.17 -4.96 6.10
N LEU A 194 8.44 -3.80 6.71
CA LEU A 194 8.34 -3.62 8.16
C LEU A 194 6.95 -3.99 8.67
N ALA A 195 5.89 -3.49 8.04
CA ALA A 195 4.51 -3.82 8.42
C ALA A 195 4.24 -5.33 8.32
N ALA A 196 4.72 -5.98 7.26
CA ALA A 196 4.58 -7.42 7.10
C ALA A 196 5.31 -8.20 8.21
N ASP A 197 6.56 -7.86 8.49
CA ASP A 197 7.36 -8.50 9.54
C ASP A 197 6.73 -8.31 10.94
N LEU A 198 6.15 -7.12 11.21
CA LEU A 198 5.42 -6.83 12.44
C LEU A 198 4.04 -7.49 12.56
N GLY A 199 3.52 -8.12 11.49
CA GLY A 199 2.27 -8.89 11.53
C GLY A 199 1.07 -8.24 10.83
N HIS A 200 1.26 -7.20 10.03
CA HIS A 200 0.19 -6.62 9.21
C HIS A 200 -0.15 -7.55 8.04
N LEU A 201 -1.26 -8.30 8.16
CA LEU A 201 -1.64 -9.34 7.21
C LEU A 201 -1.79 -8.83 5.76
N PRO A 202 -2.49 -7.72 5.47
CA PRO A 202 -2.53 -7.18 4.11
C PRO A 202 -1.14 -6.88 3.52
N SER A 203 -0.17 -6.48 4.34
CA SER A 203 1.21 -6.27 3.88
C SER A 203 1.94 -7.57 3.59
N ARG A 204 1.74 -8.63 4.37
CA ARG A 204 2.33 -9.97 4.14
C ARG A 204 1.82 -10.60 2.85
N VAL A 205 0.50 -10.57 2.69
CA VAL A 205 -0.19 -10.94 1.45
C VAL A 205 0.31 -10.08 0.29
N GLY A 206 0.50 -8.79 0.60
CA GLY A 206 1.17 -7.80 -0.23
C GLY A 206 2.48 -8.25 -0.90
N LEU A 207 3.30 -9.00 -0.18
CA LEU A 207 4.67 -9.34 -0.59
C LEU A 207 4.76 -10.67 -1.34
N GLN A 208 3.64 -11.34 -1.60
CA GLN A 208 3.66 -12.60 -2.33
C GLN A 208 4.01 -12.33 -3.81
N PRO A 209 4.95 -13.09 -4.38
CA PRO A 209 5.40 -12.89 -5.76
C PRO A 209 4.28 -13.22 -6.73
N PHE A 210 4.05 -12.39 -7.75
CA PHE A 210 3.01 -12.63 -8.76
C PHE A 210 3.34 -13.83 -9.67
N GLY A 211 2.42 -14.80 -9.77
CA GLY A 211 2.52 -15.95 -10.68
C GLY A 211 1.80 -15.73 -12.02
N LEU A 212 2.41 -16.17 -13.13
CA LEU A 212 1.83 -16.06 -14.48
C LEU A 212 0.76 -17.13 -14.78
N ASP A 213 0.85 -18.32 -14.17
CA ASP A 213 -0.15 -19.37 -14.34
C ASP A 213 -1.37 -19.06 -13.45
N ARG A 214 -2.50 -18.72 -14.08
CA ARG A 214 -3.74 -18.34 -13.38
C ARG A 214 -4.31 -19.45 -12.51
N ALA A 215 -4.24 -20.71 -12.93
CA ALA A 215 -4.82 -21.83 -12.21
C ALA A 215 -3.97 -22.21 -11.00
N LEU A 216 -2.64 -22.15 -11.17
CA LEU A 216 -1.71 -22.24 -10.04
C LEU A 216 -1.92 -21.06 -9.07
N TRP A 217 -2.01 -19.85 -9.60
CA TRP A 217 -2.20 -18.63 -8.83
C TRP A 217 -3.48 -18.65 -8.01
N ALA A 218 -4.62 -19.06 -8.59
CA ALA A 218 -5.88 -19.19 -7.86
C ALA A 218 -5.75 -20.09 -6.61
N ARG A 219 -5.03 -21.22 -6.74
CA ARG A 219 -4.79 -22.16 -5.63
C ARG A 219 -3.87 -21.56 -4.56
N GLU A 220 -2.83 -20.84 -4.96
CA GLU A 220 -1.89 -20.18 -4.03
C GLU A 220 -2.49 -18.97 -3.30
N GLN A 221 -3.40 -18.26 -3.96
CA GLN A 221 -4.04 -17.05 -3.44
C GLN A 221 -5.24 -17.37 -2.54
N ARG A 222 -5.86 -18.54 -2.66
CA ARG A 222 -7.02 -18.93 -1.84
C ARG A 222 -6.72 -18.93 -0.33
N PRO A 223 -5.61 -19.52 0.18
CA PRO A 223 -5.25 -19.40 1.59
C PRO A 223 -5.06 -17.94 2.06
N GLN A 224 -4.53 -17.08 1.19
CA GLN A 224 -4.33 -15.65 1.48
C GLN A 224 -5.67 -14.92 1.58
N ALA A 225 -6.58 -15.15 0.62
CA ALA A 225 -7.92 -14.60 0.65
C ALA A 225 -8.70 -15.07 1.89
N LEU A 226 -8.59 -16.36 2.25
CA LEU A 226 -9.20 -16.90 3.47
C LEU A 226 -8.63 -16.25 4.73
N ALA A 227 -7.32 -15.99 4.80
CA ALA A 227 -6.72 -15.29 5.93
C ALA A 227 -7.26 -13.85 6.06
N LEU A 228 -7.39 -13.11 4.95
CA LEU A 228 -7.97 -11.76 4.94
C LEU A 228 -9.44 -11.78 5.37
N LEU A 229 -10.23 -12.75 4.89
CA LEU A 229 -11.63 -12.93 5.28
C LEU A 229 -11.78 -13.22 6.78
N ARG A 230 -10.85 -13.98 7.37
CA ARG A 230 -10.83 -14.27 8.80
C ARG A 230 -10.42 -13.05 9.65
N ASP A 231 -9.53 -12.20 9.15
CA ASP A 231 -9.18 -10.93 9.81
C ASP A 231 -10.41 -9.99 9.83
N GLY A 232 -11.15 -9.94 8.72
CA GLY A 232 -12.47 -9.28 8.65
C GLY A 232 -12.43 -7.76 8.82
N SER A 233 -11.24 -7.16 9.00
CA SER A 233 -11.12 -5.70 9.06
C SER A 233 -11.50 -5.06 7.72
N PRO A 234 -11.96 -3.80 7.71
CA PRO A 234 -12.26 -3.09 6.47
C PRO A 234 -11.04 -3.03 5.54
N GLU A 235 -9.82 -2.91 6.08
CA GLU A 235 -8.58 -2.96 5.30
C GLU A 235 -8.32 -4.34 4.70
N ALA A 236 -8.58 -5.43 5.43
CA ALA A 236 -8.43 -6.78 4.90
C ALA A 236 -9.44 -7.05 3.78
N LEU A 237 -10.68 -6.57 3.92
CA LEU A 237 -11.68 -6.63 2.86
C LEU A 237 -11.28 -5.79 1.64
N PHE A 238 -10.72 -4.59 1.86
CA PHE A 238 -10.19 -3.78 0.76
C PHE A 238 -9.01 -4.47 0.06
N ALA A 239 -8.15 -5.19 0.79
CA ALA A 239 -7.05 -5.95 0.20
C ALA A 239 -7.53 -7.08 -0.75
N LEU A 240 -8.75 -7.63 -0.56
CA LEU A 240 -9.34 -8.63 -1.45
C LEU A 240 -9.58 -8.11 -2.88
N THR A 241 -9.54 -6.79 -3.11
CA THR A 241 -9.53 -6.20 -4.46
C THR A 241 -8.38 -6.70 -5.34
N GLY A 242 -7.24 -7.08 -4.74
CA GLY A 242 -6.12 -7.72 -5.42
C GLY A 242 -6.37 -9.18 -5.82
N PHE A 243 -7.37 -9.81 -5.22
CA PHE A 243 -7.71 -11.23 -5.34
C PHE A 243 -8.92 -11.49 -6.25
N ALA A 244 -9.63 -10.42 -6.61
CA ALA A 244 -10.82 -10.47 -7.46
C ALA A 244 -10.52 -11.20 -8.78
N GLY A 245 -11.35 -12.19 -9.10
CA GLY A 245 -11.21 -13.01 -10.31
C GLY A 245 -10.20 -14.16 -10.23
N PHE A 246 -9.46 -14.32 -9.12
CA PHE A 246 -8.55 -15.46 -8.92
C PHE A 246 -8.91 -16.33 -7.73
N ALA A 247 -9.26 -15.72 -6.59
CA ALA A 247 -9.60 -16.46 -5.37
C ALA A 247 -11.07 -16.29 -4.95
N THR A 248 -11.77 -15.31 -5.50
CA THR A 248 -13.16 -14.97 -5.15
C THR A 248 -14.00 -14.84 -6.43
N PRO A 249 -15.31 -15.17 -6.38
CA PRO A 249 -16.20 -15.03 -7.54
C PRO A 249 -16.65 -13.59 -7.78
N TYR A 250 -16.32 -12.65 -6.88
CA TYR A 250 -16.81 -11.28 -6.91
C TYR A 250 -15.82 -10.33 -7.61
N SER A 251 -16.37 -9.25 -8.17
CA SER A 251 -15.56 -8.22 -8.80
C SER A 251 -14.75 -7.38 -7.80
N GLU A 252 -13.71 -6.71 -8.29
CA GLU A 252 -12.92 -5.73 -7.53
C GLU A 252 -13.81 -4.62 -6.96
N GLN A 253 -14.73 -4.11 -7.78
CA GLN A 253 -15.67 -3.06 -7.40
C GLN A 253 -16.57 -3.50 -6.24
N SER A 254 -17.07 -4.73 -6.26
CA SER A 254 -17.91 -5.28 -5.20
C SER A 254 -17.17 -5.41 -3.87
N TRP A 255 -15.91 -5.86 -3.89
CA TRP A 255 -15.05 -5.91 -2.69
C TRP A 255 -14.74 -4.52 -2.15
N THR A 256 -14.44 -3.56 -3.01
CA THR A 256 -14.26 -2.16 -2.60
C THR A 256 -15.52 -1.66 -1.89
N LEU A 257 -16.70 -1.81 -2.51
CA LEU A 257 -17.97 -1.37 -1.92
C LEU A 257 -18.28 -2.08 -0.58
N ALA A 258 -17.92 -3.36 -0.44
CA ALA A 258 -18.10 -4.10 0.81
C ALA A 258 -17.17 -3.58 1.92
N ALA A 259 -15.90 -3.29 1.59
CA ALA A 259 -14.96 -2.66 2.51
C ALA A 259 -15.46 -1.27 2.96
N CYS A 260 -15.99 -0.46 2.04
CA CYS A 260 -16.59 0.84 2.36
C CYS A 260 -17.75 0.68 3.35
N ALA A 261 -18.65 -0.28 3.12
CA ALA A 261 -19.79 -0.53 3.98
C ALA A 261 -19.38 -1.02 5.39
N GLN A 262 -18.19 -1.61 5.52
CA GLN A 262 -17.62 -2.05 6.79
C GLN A 262 -16.78 -0.95 7.49
N GLY A 263 -16.67 0.25 6.90
CA GLY A 263 -16.00 1.40 7.52
C GLY A 263 -14.60 1.71 6.97
N TYR A 264 -14.19 1.11 5.85
CA TYR A 264 -13.02 1.59 5.12
C TYR A 264 -13.32 3.02 4.63
N PRO A 265 -12.37 3.99 4.70
CA PRO A 265 -12.59 5.41 4.42
C PRO A 265 -12.74 5.69 2.91
N CYS A 266 -13.74 5.08 2.29
CA CYS A 266 -14.02 5.25 0.89
C CYS A 266 -14.60 6.62 0.56
N GLU A 267 -15.25 7.23 1.54
CA GLU A 267 -15.69 8.61 1.52
C GLU A 267 -14.49 9.50 1.84
N GLN A 268 -14.25 10.52 1.01
CA GLN A 268 -13.26 11.56 1.27
C GLN A 268 -11.79 11.13 1.26
N SER A 269 -11.44 9.99 0.66
CA SER A 269 -10.02 9.60 0.51
C SER A 269 -9.27 10.68 -0.30
N PRO A 270 -8.40 11.51 0.33
CA PRO A 270 -7.65 12.53 -0.39
C PRO A 270 -6.61 11.86 -1.28
N PHE A 271 -6.09 10.71 -0.85
CA PHE A 271 -5.34 9.81 -1.71
C PHE A 271 -6.11 9.58 -2.99
N LEU A 272 -7.33 9.05 -2.99
CA LEU A 272 -8.06 8.86 -4.23
C LEU A 272 -8.29 10.13 -5.04
N ARG A 273 -8.88 11.14 -4.41
CA ARG A 273 -9.31 12.36 -5.10
C ARG A 273 -8.10 13.04 -5.73
N ASN A 274 -7.02 13.19 -4.95
CA ASN A 274 -5.83 13.87 -5.41
C ASN A 274 -5.05 12.96 -6.35
N PHE A 275 -4.77 11.71 -5.99
CA PHE A 275 -4.03 10.79 -6.82
C PHE A 275 -4.69 10.54 -8.17
N TRP A 276 -5.98 10.17 -8.24
CA TRP A 276 -6.61 9.86 -9.54
C TRP A 276 -6.78 11.10 -10.40
N CYS A 277 -7.16 12.23 -9.79
CA CYS A 277 -7.24 13.50 -10.50
C CYS A 277 -5.86 13.93 -11.03
N VAL A 278 -4.83 13.86 -10.19
CA VAL A 278 -3.47 14.27 -10.56
C VAL A 278 -2.85 13.31 -11.57
N GLN A 279 -2.99 12.00 -11.39
CA GLN A 279 -2.38 10.98 -12.23
C GLN A 279 -3.10 10.84 -13.57
N PHE A 280 -4.41 10.62 -13.54
CA PHE A 280 -5.17 10.25 -14.73
C PHE A 280 -5.97 11.42 -15.30
N GLY A 281 -5.99 12.58 -14.63
CA GLY A 281 -6.89 13.66 -15.00
C GLY A 281 -8.36 13.26 -14.90
N THR A 282 -8.69 12.17 -14.22
CA THR A 282 -10.06 11.70 -14.13
C THR A 282 -10.58 11.92 -12.73
N GLN A 283 -11.90 12.00 -12.58
CA GLN A 283 -12.52 11.89 -11.26
C GLN A 283 -12.12 13.04 -10.31
N CYS A 284 -11.78 14.21 -10.86
CA CYS A 284 -11.45 15.39 -10.05
C CYS A 284 -12.63 15.94 -9.25
N ASP A 285 -13.87 15.62 -9.67
CA ASP A 285 -15.11 16.07 -9.03
C ASP A 285 -15.79 14.99 -8.19
N VAL A 286 -15.22 13.77 -8.10
CA VAL A 286 -15.78 12.73 -7.22
C VAL A 286 -15.13 12.79 -5.86
N SER A 287 -15.96 12.75 -4.82
CA SER A 287 -15.52 12.78 -3.44
C SER A 287 -15.35 11.38 -2.82
N SER A 288 -15.72 10.31 -3.54
CA SER A 288 -15.70 8.95 -2.97
C SER A 288 -15.50 7.82 -3.99
N PHE A 289 -14.98 6.68 -3.50
CA PHE A 289 -14.87 5.43 -4.27
C PHE A 289 -16.22 4.94 -4.83
N PRO A 290 -17.31 4.88 -4.05
CA PRO A 290 -18.61 4.43 -4.57
C PRO A 290 -19.11 5.29 -5.71
N GLU A 291 -18.96 6.61 -5.60
CA GLU A 291 -19.35 7.55 -6.65
C GLU A 291 -18.50 7.36 -7.90
N HIS A 292 -17.18 7.19 -7.74
CA HIS A 292 -16.28 6.84 -8.84
C HIS A 292 -16.72 5.57 -9.57
N ILE A 293 -16.97 4.48 -8.83
CA ILE A 293 -17.42 3.21 -9.40
C ILE A 293 -18.75 3.41 -10.13
N ARG A 294 -19.69 4.15 -9.55
CA ARG A 294 -20.99 4.45 -10.15
C ARG A 294 -20.85 5.20 -11.48
N GLN A 295 -20.02 6.23 -11.53
CA GLN A 295 -19.82 7.04 -12.73
C GLN A 295 -19.04 6.32 -13.85
N SER A 296 -18.12 5.42 -13.48
CA SER A 296 -17.31 4.67 -14.44
C SER A 296 -17.96 3.36 -14.93
N SER A 297 -19.15 3.02 -14.42
CA SER A 297 -19.83 1.77 -14.72
C SER A 297 -21.12 1.99 -15.50
N SER A 298 -21.54 0.97 -16.28
CA SER A 298 -22.89 0.97 -16.82
C SER A 298 -23.91 0.85 -15.68
N ALA A 299 -25.15 1.32 -15.89
CA ALA A 299 -26.22 1.14 -14.90
C ALA A 299 -26.47 -0.34 -14.55
N ARG A 300 -26.22 -1.26 -15.49
CA ARG A 300 -26.31 -2.71 -15.25
C ARG A 300 -25.19 -3.19 -14.34
N ASP A 301 -23.95 -2.80 -14.61
CA ASP A 301 -22.79 -3.19 -13.81
C ASP A 301 -22.88 -2.62 -12.40
N TRP A 302 -23.29 -1.36 -12.25
CA TRP A 302 -23.50 -0.74 -10.94
C TRP A 302 -24.48 -1.54 -10.08
N ARG A 303 -25.66 -1.91 -10.63
CA ARG A 303 -26.63 -2.76 -9.92
C ARG A 303 -26.05 -4.12 -9.55
N ARG A 304 -25.26 -4.74 -10.43
CA ARG A 304 -24.56 -6.00 -10.15
C ARG A 304 -23.59 -5.82 -8.97
N TYR A 305 -22.76 -4.79 -8.98
CA TYR A 305 -21.78 -4.54 -7.92
C TYR A 305 -22.44 -4.30 -6.55
N GLN A 306 -23.58 -3.60 -6.53
CA GLN A 306 -24.38 -3.43 -5.30
C GLN A 306 -24.95 -4.77 -4.81
N ALA A 307 -25.51 -5.60 -5.69
CA ALA A 307 -26.04 -6.90 -5.32
C ALA A 307 -24.94 -7.86 -4.82
N GLU A 308 -23.77 -7.86 -5.48
CA GLU A 308 -22.60 -8.62 -5.05
C GLU A 308 -22.07 -8.13 -3.69
N ARG A 309 -21.98 -6.81 -3.46
CA ARG A 309 -21.67 -6.23 -2.15
C ARG A 309 -22.60 -6.76 -1.07
N ASP A 310 -23.90 -6.73 -1.30
CA ASP A 310 -24.89 -7.16 -0.31
C ASP A 310 -24.77 -8.66 0.00
N GLN A 311 -24.49 -9.48 -1.03
CA GLN A 311 -24.18 -10.91 -0.85
C GLN A 311 -22.90 -11.11 -0.02
N ILE A 312 -21.83 -10.37 -0.32
CA ILE A 312 -20.57 -10.43 0.43
C ILE A 312 -20.85 -10.15 1.91
N LEU A 313 -21.52 -9.04 2.22
CA LEU A 313 -21.82 -8.62 3.59
C LEU A 313 -22.69 -9.65 4.32
N ALA A 314 -23.70 -10.21 3.65
CA ALA A 314 -24.55 -11.25 4.23
C ALA A 314 -23.76 -12.53 4.57
N ARG A 315 -22.85 -12.98 3.70
CA ARG A 315 -22.01 -14.16 3.94
C ARG A 315 -21.00 -13.93 5.05
N LEU A 316 -20.39 -12.73 5.11
CA LEU A 316 -19.51 -12.34 6.21
C LEU A 316 -20.24 -12.38 7.55
N GLN A 317 -21.45 -11.80 7.61
CA GLN A 317 -22.28 -11.82 8.83
C GLN A 317 -22.70 -13.23 9.23
N ALA A 318 -22.95 -14.12 8.27
CA ALA A 318 -23.27 -15.53 8.51
C ALA A 318 -22.05 -16.39 8.88
N GLY A 319 -20.82 -15.86 8.80
CA GLY A 319 -19.59 -16.63 8.99
C GLY A 319 -19.30 -17.63 7.86
N ASP A 320 -19.99 -17.51 6.72
CA ASP A 320 -19.86 -18.41 5.56
C ASP A 320 -18.72 -17.95 4.65
N LEU A 321 -17.49 -18.01 5.18
CA LEU A 321 -16.30 -17.57 4.45
C LEU A 321 -15.98 -18.45 3.25
N GLY A 322 -16.40 -19.73 3.27
CA GLY A 322 -16.19 -20.67 2.17
C GLY A 322 -16.95 -20.25 0.91
N ALA A 323 -18.17 -19.75 1.04
CA ALA A 323 -18.97 -19.25 -0.09
C ALA A 323 -18.41 -17.96 -0.71
N LEU A 324 -17.50 -17.26 -0.02
CA LEU A 324 -16.82 -16.06 -0.55
C LEU A 324 -15.62 -16.39 -1.44
N LEU A 325 -15.24 -17.66 -1.53
CA LEU A 325 -14.08 -18.12 -2.26
C LEU A 325 -14.48 -19.01 -3.44
N LEU A 326 -13.68 -19.00 -4.52
CA LEU A 326 -13.84 -19.95 -5.62
C LEU A 326 -13.54 -21.39 -5.15
N PRO A 327 -14.25 -22.43 -5.64
CA PRO A 327 -13.99 -23.81 -5.24
C PRO A 327 -12.54 -24.23 -5.55
N ASP A 328 -12.01 -25.19 -4.78
CA ASP A 328 -10.64 -25.72 -4.95
C ASP A 328 -10.43 -26.42 -6.31
N GLU A 329 -11.52 -26.74 -7.01
CA GLU A 329 -11.53 -27.51 -8.25
C GLU A 329 -12.14 -26.73 -9.42
N ALA A 330 -11.26 -26.21 -10.28
CA ALA A 330 -11.49 -26.28 -11.72
C ALA A 330 -10.44 -27.23 -12.29
N THR A 331 -10.44 -28.48 -11.83
CA THR A 331 -9.75 -29.59 -12.48
C THR A 331 -10.40 -29.81 -13.85
N GLY A 332 -9.84 -29.18 -14.89
CA GLY A 332 -9.97 -29.67 -16.27
C GLY A 332 -11.33 -29.53 -16.95
N GLY A 333 -11.94 -28.35 -16.91
CA GLY A 333 -12.94 -27.98 -17.92
C GLY A 333 -12.24 -27.56 -19.21
N GLY A 334 -11.84 -28.52 -20.05
CA GLY A 334 -11.28 -28.26 -21.37
C GLY A 334 -12.26 -27.46 -22.23
N GLY A 335 -11.77 -26.35 -22.78
CA GLY A 335 -12.42 -25.52 -23.79
C GLY A 335 -11.36 -24.97 -24.73
#